data_AF-A0A7K1CAW5-F1
#
_entry.id   AF-A0A7K1CAW5-F1
#
_cell.length_a   1.000
_cell.length_b   1.000
_cell.length_c   1.000
_cell.angle_alpha   90.00
_cell.angle_beta   90.00
_cell.angle_gamma   90.00
#
_symmetry.space_group_name_H-M   'P 1'
#
loop_
_entity.id
_entity.type
_entity.pdbx_description
1 polymer ?
#
loop_
_entity_poly.entity_id
_entity_poly.type
_entity_poly.pdbx_seq_one_letter_code
_entity_poly.pdbx_strand_id
1 'polypeptide(L)' 'TPEVAQRLFISQKTVKNHLAAIYAKLDARDRTEAVVKAIRMGVVRIDDRD' A
#
# COMPACT_ATOMS: atom_id res chain seq x y z
N THR A 1 4.20 -2.98 -8.71
CA THR A 1 5.11 -1.87 -8.34
C THR A 1 5.62 -1.08 -9.54
N PRO A 2 5.92 -1.65 -10.73
CA PRO A 2 6.31 -0.85 -11.90
C PRO A 2 5.23 0.16 -12.34
N GLU A 3 3.97 -0.28 -12.39
CA GLU A 3 2.84 0.60 -12.75
C GLU A 3 2.69 1.79 -11.79
N VAL A 4 2.74 1.55 -10.48
CA VAL A 4 2.68 2.61 -9.45
C VAL A 4 3.84 3.59 -9.59
N ALA A 5 5.05 3.09 -9.85
CA ALA A 5 6.23 3.91 -10.08
C ALA A 5 6.07 4.82 -11.31
N GLN A 6 5.55 4.28 -12.41
CA GLN A 6 5.26 5.03 -13.63
C GLN A 6 4.18 6.10 -13.41
N ARG A 7 3.05 5.73 -12.80
CA ARG A 7 1.92 6.64 -12.54
C ARG A 7 2.28 7.81 -11.61
N LEU A 8 3.19 7.58 -10.67
CA LEU A 8 3.61 8.57 -9.67
C LEU A 8 4.94 9.26 -10.02
N PHE A 9 5.54 8.97 -11.18
CA PHE A 9 6.84 9.52 -11.62
C PHE A 9 7.98 9.34 -10.59
N ILE A 10 8.02 8.18 -9.91
CA ILE A 10 9.06 7.84 -8.92
C ILE A 10 9.72 6.51 -9.24
N SER A 11 10.91 6.26 -8.70
CA SER A 11 11.59 4.97 -8.89
C SER A 11 10.86 3.82 -8.21
N GLN A 12 11.01 2.59 -8.74
CA GLN A 12 10.51 1.39 -8.05
C GLN A 12 11.09 1.23 -6.64
N LYS A 13 12.33 1.68 -6.41
CA LYS A 13 12.96 1.69 -5.08
C LYS A 13 12.20 2.61 -4.12
N THR A 14 11.80 3.79 -4.58
CA THR A 14 10.98 4.74 -3.81
C THR A 14 9.63 4.13 -3.44
N VAL A 15 8.95 3.46 -4.39
CA VAL A 15 7.70 2.73 -4.11
C VAL A 15 7.90 1.66 -3.03
N LYS A 16 8.98 0.87 -3.10
CA LYS A 16 9.29 -0.14 -2.08
C LYS A 16 9.55 0.47 -0.70
N ASN A 17 10.23 1.61 -0.64
CA ASN A 17 10.44 2.34 0.60
C ASN A 17 9.12 2.82 1.22
N HIS A 18 8.20 3.34 0.41
CA HIS A 18 6.86 3.70 0.89
C HIS A 18 6.09 2.47 1.41
N LEU A 19 6.13 1.34 0.70
CA LEU A 19 5.50 0.10 1.17
C LEU A 19 6.08 -0.36 2.51
N ALA A 20 7.41 -0.34 2.68
CA ALA A 20 8.05 -0.71 3.94
C ALA A 20 7.62 0.22 5.09
N ALA A 21 7.54 1.53 4.86
CA ALA A 21 7.06 2.48 5.85
C ALA A 21 5.57 2.26 6.19
N ILE A 22 4.73 1.95 5.21
CA ILE A 22 3.31 1.64 5.42
C ILE A 22 3.17 0.36 6.25
N TYR A 23 3.91 -0.70 5.90
CA TYR A 23 3.88 -1.96 6.63
C TYR A 23 4.31 -1.78 8.08
N ALA A 24 5.38 -1.01 8.33
CA ALA A 24 5.81 -0.69 9.69
C ALA A 24 4.74 0.10 10.46
N LYS A 25 4.09 1.09 9.84
CA LYS A 25 3.03 1.89 10.47
C LYS A 25 1.77 1.08 10.78
N LEU A 26 1.46 0.09 9.95
CA LEU A 26 0.31 -0.80 10.15
C LEU A 26 0.67 -2.05 10.96
N ASP A 27 1.93 -2.20 11.37
CA ASP A 27 2.47 -3.41 12.00
C ASP A 27 2.17 -4.69 11.16
N ALA A 28 2.26 -4.59 9.83
CA ALA A 28 1.91 -5.66 8.91
C ALA A 28 3.17 -6.37 8.38
N ARG A 29 3.12 -7.69 8.28
CA ARG A 29 4.25 -8.51 7.77
C ARG A 29 4.32 -8.59 6.25
N ASP A 30 3.19 -8.39 5.57
CA ASP A 30 3.10 -8.46 4.12
C ASP A 30 1.98 -7.56 3.57
N ARG A 31 1.85 -7.55 2.24
CA ARG A 31 0.85 -6.73 1.54
C ARG A 31 -0.57 -7.12 1.93
N THR A 32 -0.87 -8.42 2.02
CA THR A 32 -2.22 -8.91 2.28
C THR A 32 -2.66 -8.48 3.67
N GLU A 33 -1.80 -8.64 4.67
CA GLU A 33 -2.07 -8.17 6.02
C GLU A 33 -2.24 -6.65 6.07
N ALA A 34 -1.37 -5.90 5.38
CA ALA A 34 -1.47 -4.43 5.33
C ALA A 34 -2.81 -3.97 4.74
N VAL A 35 -3.29 -4.61 3.67
CA VAL A 35 -4.59 -4.31 3.05
C VAL A 35 -5.74 -4.61 4.02
N VAL A 36 -5.74 -5.80 4.65
CA VAL A 36 -6.79 -6.18 5.61
C VAL A 36 -6.84 -5.21 6.79
N LYS A 37 -5.68 -4.84 7.35
CA LYS A 37 -5.60 -3.87 8.44
C LYS A 37 -6.08 -2.49 8.02
N ALA A 38 -5.66 -2.00 6.86
CA ALA A 38 -6.07 -0.69 6.35
C ALA A 38 -7.59 -0.60 6.11
N ILE A 39 -8.23 -1.69 5.66
CA ILE A 39 -9.69 -1.78 5.53
C ILE A 39 -10.37 -1.76 6.91
N ARG A 40 -9.92 -2.59 7.85
CA ARG A 40 -10.48 -2.64 9.22
C ARG A 40 -10.36 -1.30 9.95
N MET A 41 -9.30 -0.55 9.68
CA MET A 41 -9.08 0.79 10.24
C MET A 41 -9.87 1.90 9.52
N GLY A 42 -10.53 1.60 8.40
CA GLY A 42 -11.24 2.59 7.58
C GLY A 42 -10.34 3.54 6.78
N VAL A 43 -9.04 3.27 6.71
CA VAL A 43 -8.05 4.04 5.93
C VAL A 43 -8.23 3.80 4.42
N VAL A 44 -8.60 2.57 4.06
CA VAL A 44 -8.95 2.17 2.69
C VAL A 44 -10.40 1.72 2.70
N ARG A 45 -11.18 2.20 1.73
CA ARG A 45 -12.53 1.73 1.47
C ARG A 45 -12.49 0.87 0.21
N ILE A 46 -13.17 -0.27 0.24
CA ILE A 46 -13.49 -1.01 -0.97
C ILE A 46 -14.78 -0.37 -1.47
N ASP A 47 -14.70 0.37 -2.57
CA ASP A 47 -15.89 0.81 -3.28
C ASP A 47 -16.28 -0.31 -4.23
N ASP A 48 -17.50 -0.83 -4.14
CA ASP A 48 -18.00 -1.93 -5.00
C ASP A 48 -18.33 -1.43 -6.43
N ARG A 49 -17.76 -0.29 -6.84
CA ARG A 49 -17.97 0.36 -8.14
C ARG A 49 -16.71 0.29 -8.99
N ASP A 50 -16.36 -0.91 -9.42
CA ASP A 50 -15.54 -1.19 -10.59
C ASP A 50 -15.98 -2.54 -11.20
#